data_AF-A0A841M8U8-F1
#
_entry.id   AF-A0A841M8U8-F1
#
_cell.length_a   1.000
_cell.length_b   1.000
_cell.length_c   1.000
_cell.angle_alpha   90.00
_cell.angle_beta   90.00
_cell.angle_gamma   90.00
#
_symmetry.space_group_name_H-M   'P 1'
#
loop_
_entity.id
_entity.type
_entity.pdbx_description
1 polymer ?
#
loop_
_entity_poly.entity_id
_entity_poly.type
_entity_poly.pdbx_seq_one_letter_code
_entity_poly.pdbx_strand_id
1 'polypeptide(L)'
;MRRIEVPFDIHLDRLHLVLQTALGWTNSHLYEFRISDVGFGIPDPEWCEGPLDARKATLEKVITDTGVKTFKYLYDFGDGWEHSNKNRAHPSSNA
;
A
#
# COMPACT_ATOMS: atom_id res chain seq x y z
N MET A 1 -3.88 15.19 -9.42
CA MET A 1 -3.52 14.76 -8.05
C MET A 1 -4.81 14.37 -7.34
N ARG A 2 -4.98 13.10 -6.92
CA ARG A 2 -6.12 12.65 -6.11
C ARG A 2 -5.68 12.60 -4.65
N ARG A 3 -6.58 12.93 -3.73
CA ARG A 3 -6.37 12.82 -2.28
C ARG A 3 -7.45 11.90 -1.72
N ILE A 4 -7.04 10.95 -0.90
CA ILE A 4 -7.92 9.96 -0.28
C ILE A 4 -7.63 9.96 1.22
N GLU A 5 -8.68 9.99 2.02
CA GLU A 5 -8.60 9.83 3.46
C GLU A 5 -8.96 8.38 3.80
N VAL A 6 -8.13 7.75 4.63
CA VAL A 6 -8.30 6.36 5.06
C VAL A 6 -7.99 6.27 6.56
N PRO A 7 -8.57 5.29 7.28
CA PRO A 7 -8.13 4.97 8.63
C PRO A 7 -6.62 4.70 8.67
N PHE A 8 -5.93 5.18 9.70
CA PHE A 8 -4.48 5.03 9.78
C PHE A 8 -4.06 3.58 10.05
N ASP A 9 -4.91 2.82 10.74
CA ASP A 9 -4.76 1.40 11.05
C ASP A 9 -5.22 0.48 9.90
N ILE A 10 -5.56 1.02 8.73
CA ILE A 10 -6.00 0.23 7.57
C ILE A 10 -4.93 -0.80 7.18
N HIS A 11 -5.37 -2.04 6.92
CA HIS A 11 -4.50 -3.05 6.33
C HIS A 11 -4.11 -2.70 4.89
N LEU A 12 -2.91 -3.08 4.47
CA LEU A 12 -2.39 -2.71 3.14
C LEU A 12 -3.20 -3.33 2.00
N ASP A 13 -3.75 -4.54 2.17
CA ASP A 13 -4.65 -5.16 1.18
C ASP A 13 -5.95 -4.36 1.00
N ARG A 14 -6.48 -3.78 2.08
CA ARG A 14 -7.66 -2.88 2.03
C ARG A 14 -7.32 -1.54 1.42
N LEU A 15 -6.15 -0.98 1.73
CA LEU A 15 -5.65 0.22 1.07
C LEU A 15 -5.51 0.01 -0.45
N HIS A 16 -5.05 -1.17 -0.88
CA HIS A 16 -5.01 -1.52 -2.30
C HIS A 16 -6.41 -1.43 -2.95
N LEU A 17 -7.47 -1.97 -2.33
CA LEU A 17 -8.84 -1.87 -2.88
C LEU A 17 -9.36 -0.44 -2.95
N VAL A 18 -8.99 0.40 -1.97
CA VAL A 18 -9.30 1.83 -1.98
C VAL A 18 -8.62 2.50 -3.19
N LEU A 19 -7.35 2.19 -3.44
CA LEU A 19 -6.62 2.71 -4.60
C LEU A 19 -7.21 2.21 -5.93
N GLN A 20 -7.57 0.93 -6.04
CA GLN A 20 -8.25 0.38 -7.22
C GLN A 20 -9.51 1.17 -7.56
N THR A 21 -10.39 1.35 -6.56
CA THR A 21 -11.64 2.09 -6.70
C THR A 21 -11.37 3.54 -7.08
N ALA A 22 -10.43 4.18 -6.40
CA ALA A 22 -10.08 5.58 -6.62
C ALA A 22 -9.36 5.82 -7.95
N LEU A 23 -8.81 4.80 -8.61
CA LEU A 23 -8.19 4.91 -9.93
C LEU A 23 -9.10 4.39 -11.06
N GLY A 24 -10.21 3.72 -10.72
CA GLY A 24 -11.09 3.09 -11.69
C GLY A 24 -10.53 1.79 -12.26
N TRP A 25 -9.68 1.11 -11.49
CA TRP A 25 -9.08 -0.17 -11.85
C TRP A 25 -9.89 -1.35 -11.29
N THR A 26 -9.71 -2.53 -11.89
CA THR A 26 -10.57 -3.71 -11.70
C THR A 26 -9.96 -4.81 -10.84
N ASN A 27 -8.82 -4.56 -10.20
CA ASN A 27 -8.09 -5.55 -9.40
C ASN A 27 -7.77 -6.86 -10.17
N SER A 28 -7.37 -6.71 -11.43
CA SER A 28 -7.10 -7.85 -12.34
C SER A 28 -5.64 -8.33 -12.31
N HIS A 29 -4.71 -7.55 -11.77
CA HIS A 29 -3.28 -7.83 -11.75
C HIS A 29 -2.70 -7.86 -10.33
N LEU A 30 -1.50 -8.41 -10.20
CA LEU A 30 -0.71 -8.36 -8.96
C LEU A 30 -0.37 -6.91 -8.58
N TYR A 31 -0.14 -6.72 -7.28
CA TYR A 31 0.21 -5.43 -6.72
C TYR A 31 1.27 -5.58 -5.63
N GLU A 32 1.97 -4.49 -5.35
CA GLU A 32 2.90 -4.42 -4.23
C GLU A 32 3.09 -2.99 -3.72
N PHE A 33 3.12 -2.83 -2.41
CA PHE A 33 3.59 -1.62 -1.75
C PHE A 33 5.09 -1.77 -1.48
N ARG A 34 5.90 -0.87 -2.06
CA ARG A 34 7.33 -0.78 -1.76
C ARG A 34 7.55 0.35 -0.76
N ILE A 35 7.88 -0.04 0.46
CA ILE A 35 8.05 0.85 1.60
C ILE A 35 9.47 0.66 2.14
N SER A 36 10.34 1.65 1.89
CA SER A 36 11.80 1.47 1.96
C SER A 36 12.24 0.29 1.08
N ASP A 37 13.00 -0.66 1.62
CA ASP A 37 13.49 -1.84 0.91
C ASP A 37 12.56 -3.06 1.06
N VAL A 38 11.39 -2.87 1.71
CA VAL A 38 10.45 -3.95 2.00
C VAL A 38 9.23 -3.88 1.07
N GLY A 39 8.90 -5.03 0.48
CA GLY A 39 7.73 -5.24 -0.35
C GLY A 39 6.57 -5.85 0.43
N PHE A 40 5.35 -5.35 0.20
CA PHE A 40 4.12 -5.92 0.76
C PHE A 40 3.08 -6.15 -0.34
N GLY A 41 2.58 -7.38 -0.47
CA GLY A 41 1.67 -7.77 -1.54
C GLY A 41 1.03 -9.12 -1.25
N ILE A 42 0.78 -9.90 -2.31
CA ILE A 42 0.29 -11.28 -2.20
C ILE A 42 1.52 -12.20 -2.25
N PRO A 43 1.86 -12.93 -1.16
CA PRO A 43 2.98 -13.85 -1.16
C PRO A 43 2.64 -15.08 -2.00
N ASP A 44 3.62 -15.54 -2.77
CA ASP A 44 3.55 -16.81 -3.49
C ASP A 44 4.25 -17.89 -2.64
N PRO A 45 3.55 -18.98 -2.25
CA PRO A 45 4.15 -20.06 -1.46
C PRO A 45 5.35 -20.74 -2.14
N GLU A 46 5.43 -20.72 -3.47
CA GLU A 46 6.53 -21.32 -4.24
C GLU A 46 7.72 -20.36 -4.36
N TRP A 47 7.54 -19.08 -4.04
CA TRP A 47 8.57 -18.05 -4.10
C TRP A 47 8.86 -17.49 -2.70
N CYS A 48 9.87 -18.05 -2.04
CA CYS A 48 10.24 -17.70 -0.66
C CYS A 48 10.80 -16.27 -0.50
N GLU A 49 11.34 -15.67 -1.56
CA GLU A 49 11.87 -14.30 -1.58
C GLU A 49 10.81 -13.25 -1.97
N GLY A 50 9.54 -13.57 -1.74
CA GLY A 50 8.40 -12.79 -2.23
C GLY A 50 8.09 -11.59 -1.35
N PRO A 51 7.10 -10.76 -1.73
CA PRO A 51 6.65 -9.70 -0.84
C PRO A 51 6.07 -10.28 0.46
N LEU A 52 6.15 -9.51 1.54
CA LEU A 52 5.46 -9.82 2.78
C LEU A 52 3.93 -9.75 2.57
N ASP A 53 3.19 -10.49 3.38
CA ASP A 53 1.73 -10.55 3.28
C ASP A 53 1.07 -9.22 3.67
N ALA A 54 0.53 -8.50 2.67
CA ALA A 54 -0.13 -7.22 2.86
C ALA A 54 -1.37 -7.31 3.77
N ARG A 55 -2.00 -8.48 3.90
CA ARG A 55 -3.13 -8.71 4.81
C ARG A 55 -2.71 -8.68 6.29
N LYS A 56 -1.42 -8.86 6.56
CA LYS A 56 -0.85 -8.91 7.92
C LYS A 56 -0.17 -7.60 8.34
N ALA A 57 -0.12 -6.62 7.46
CA ALA A 57 0.51 -5.33 7.70
C ALA A 57 -0.52 -4.19 7.65
N THR A 58 -0.45 -3.29 8.62
CA THR A 58 -1.25 -2.05 8.63
C THR A 58 -0.39 -0.86 8.22
N LEU A 59 -1.03 0.18 7.66
CA LEU A 59 -0.36 1.41 7.27
C LEU A 59 0.34 2.08 8.46
N GLU A 60 -0.32 2.13 9.61
CA GLU A 60 0.24 2.61 10.88
C GLU A 60 1.52 1.88 11.25
N LYS A 61 1.47 0.54 11.30
CA LYS A 61 2.61 -0.28 11.72
C LYS A 61 3.80 -0.03 10.80
N VAL A 62 3.58 -0.10 9.49
CA VAL A 62 4.69 0.04 8.54
C VAL A 62 5.29 1.46 8.59
N ILE A 63 4.47 2.51 8.71
CA ILE A 63 4.97 3.88 8.84
C ILE A 63 5.72 4.09 10.15
N THR A 64 5.24 3.50 11.25
CA THR A 64 5.89 3.61 12.56
C THR A 64 7.22 2.86 12.59
N ASP A 65 7.26 1.66 12.03
CA ASP A 65 8.45 0.80 12.01
C ASP A 65 9.54 1.37 11.08
N THR A 66 9.16 2.01 9.97
CA THR A 66 10.10 2.51 8.95
C THR A 66 10.38 4.02 9.03
N GLY A 67 9.51 4.80 9.69
CA GLY A 67 9.58 6.26 9.73
C GLY A 67 9.27 6.97 8.41
N VAL A 68 8.91 6.25 7.35
CA VAL A 68 8.69 6.83 6.02
C VAL A 68 7.32 7.48 5.88
N LYS A 69 7.26 8.60 5.16
CA LYS A 69 6.01 9.33 4.88
C LYS A 69 5.53 9.18 3.43
N THR A 70 6.34 8.56 2.59
CA THR A 70 6.07 8.36 1.16
C THR A 70 6.49 6.95 0.81
N PHE A 71 5.70 6.29 -0.02
CA PHE A 71 5.98 4.94 -0.51
C PHE A 71 5.46 4.75 -1.93
N LYS A 72 5.96 3.73 -2.62
CA LYS A 72 5.49 3.38 -3.96
C LYS A 72 4.40 2.33 -3.86
N TYR A 73 3.42 2.44 -4.76
CA TYR A 73 2.43 1.41 -5.02
C TYR A 73 2.59 0.98 -6.46
N LEU A 74 2.97 -0.28 -6.64
CA LEU A 74 3.16 -0.95 -7.91
C LEU A 74 1.89 -1.76 -8.20
N TYR A 75 1.41 -1.67 -9.43
CA TYR A 75 0.28 -2.44 -9.91
C TYR A 75 0.58 -2.89 -11.33
N ASP A 76 0.32 -4.16 -11.61
CA ASP A 76 0.64 -4.80 -12.88
C ASP A 76 2.15 -4.84 -13.22
N PHE A 77 2.78 -5.95 -12.85
CA PHE A 77 4.22 -6.20 -13.08
C PHE A 77 4.59 -6.50 -14.54
N GLY A 78 3.61 -6.66 -15.43
CA GLY A 78 3.84 -6.85 -16.87
C GLY A 78 3.99 -5.54 -17.64
N ASP A 79 3.18 -4.54 -17.28
CA ASP A 79 3.08 -3.27 -18.02
C ASP A 79 3.80 -2.09 -17.33
N GLY A 80 4.29 -2.25 -16.09
CA GLY A 80 5.23 -1.31 -15.46
C GLY A 80 4.60 -0.02 -14.91
N TRP A 81 3.36 -0.05 -14.44
CA TRP A 81 2.70 1.14 -13.87
C TRP A 81 3.20 1.45 -12.44
N GLU A 82 4.03 2.48 -12.29
CA GLU A 82 4.46 3.00 -10.98
C GLU A 82 3.57 4.16 -10.51
N HIS A 83 3.03 4.10 -9.28
CA HIS A 83 2.40 5.26 -8.63
C HIS A 83 3.13 5.63 -7.33
N SER A 84 3.39 6.93 -7.14
CA SER A 84 4.00 7.46 -5.91
C SER A 84 2.92 7.97 -4.96
N ASN A 85 2.79 7.35 -3.78
CA ASN A 85 1.81 7.73 -2.76
C ASN A 85 2.50 8.47 -1.60
N LYS A 86 2.00 9.67 -1.30
CA LYS A 86 2.50 10.50 -0.18
C LYS A 86 1.46 10.52 0.94
N ASN A 87 1.82 10.04 2.11
CA ASN A 87 0.97 10.15 3.29
C ASN A 87 1.13 11.54 3.93
N ARG A 88 0.02 12.08 4.46
CA ARG A 88 0.01 13.26 5.31
C ARG A 88 -0.91 12.97 6.50
N ALA A 89 -0.33 12.89 7.69
CA ALA A 89 -1.09 12.77 8.92
C ALA A 89 -2.00 14.00 9.10
N HIS A 90 -3.26 13.75 9.40
CA HIS A 90 -4.17 14.76 9.92
C HIS A 90 -4.27 14.57 11.44
N PRO A 91 -3.98 15.60 12.26
CA PRO A 91 -4.22 15.50 13.68
C PRO A 91 -5.74 15.36 13.90
N SER A 92 -6.14 14.27 14.54
CA SER A 92 -7.51 14.07 15.02
C SER A 92 -7.85 15.21 15.97
N SER A 93 -8.87 16.01 15.63
CA SER A 93 -9.44 16.97 16.56
C SER A 93 -10.22 16.19 17.62
N ASN A 94 -9.61 15.94 18.77
CA ASN A 94 -10.36 15.53 19.95
C ASN A 94 -11.11 16.77 20.48
N ALA A 95 -12.44 16.73 20.39
CA ALA A 95 -13.35 17.56 21.16
C ALA A 95 -14.02 16.70 22.23
#